data_AF-A0A971YUV8-F1
#
_entry.id   AF-A0A971YUV8-F1
#
_cell.length_a   1.000
_cell.length_b   1.000
_cell.length_c   1.000
_cell.angle_alpha   90.00
_cell.angle_beta   90.00
_cell.angle_gamma   90.00
#
_symmetry.space_group_name_H-M   'P 1'
#
loop_
_entity.id
_entity.type
_entity.pdbx_description
1 polymer ?
#
loop_
_entity_poly.entity_id
_entity_poly.type
_entity_poly.pdbx_seq_one_letter_code
_entity_poly.pdbx_strand_id
1 'polypeptide(L)'
;MPVWLIRAGSHGEYEQKFIQENRVYLTWEDLDVDISKLAERSALTAEMEQRYPDRKPRTIQNWVSQVWPFAHEIAQGDLVILPLKTQPAIQIGEVKGDYQFEPQGPNPFFHWRAVEWIGDAIPRSNFGQDLLNSFGAFMTICRIQRNNAEERLANMRNNGWKPEKTVDVIEPIDPSAEQGASSEVIDLERTAQDQIARLIAARFKGHRLTRLVDSILRAQGYTTYISPEGADGGADILAGAGPMGFGEPRLCVEVKSGDTPVDRPTVDKLLGAVDKFRAHQGLFVSWSGYKGNVIKEFAPSFFRVRLWSQKELLEALFAHYDDLDEDIKAELPLKRIWTVAVPDEE
;
A
#
# COMPACT_ATOMS: atom_id res chain seq x y z
N MET A 1 -19.07 1.89 13.62
CA MET A 1 -18.31 0.64 13.75
C MET A 1 -16.87 1.05 13.87
N PRO A 2 -16.21 0.82 15.02
CA PRO A 2 -14.84 1.23 15.25
C PRO A 2 -13.90 0.82 14.12
N VAL A 3 -12.97 1.72 13.81
CA VAL A 3 -11.95 1.53 12.79
C VAL A 3 -10.60 1.56 13.49
N TRP A 4 -9.83 0.49 13.32
CA TRP A 4 -8.52 0.32 13.91
C TRP A 4 -7.46 0.27 12.82
N LEU A 5 -6.46 1.14 12.93
CA LEU A 5 -5.24 1.05 12.16
C LEU A 5 -4.35 -0.01 12.80
N ILE A 6 -3.90 -0.99 12.04
CA ILE A 6 -2.94 -2.02 12.48
C ILE A 6 -1.87 -2.17 11.41
N ARG A 7 -0.60 -1.90 11.77
CA ARG A 7 0.56 -2.10 10.89
C ARG A 7 1.19 -3.47 11.09
N ALA A 8 1.76 -4.00 10.02
CA ALA A 8 2.39 -5.32 9.98
C ALA A 8 3.93 -5.20 9.83
N GLY A 9 4.56 -4.53 10.80
CA GLY A 9 6.01 -4.25 10.80
C GLY A 9 6.35 -2.84 10.29
N SER A 10 7.57 -2.37 10.56
CA SER A 10 8.02 -1.03 10.15
C SER A 10 8.23 -0.93 8.64
N HIS A 11 8.63 -2.05 8.02
CA HIS A 11 8.89 -2.19 6.59
C HIS A 11 7.79 -2.99 5.86
N GLY A 12 6.75 -3.44 6.58
CA GLY A 12 5.69 -4.28 6.03
C GLY A 12 6.05 -5.77 5.94
N GLU A 13 7.10 -6.19 6.66
CA GLU A 13 7.65 -7.54 6.68
C GLU A 13 6.65 -8.61 7.12
N TYR A 14 5.58 -8.24 7.83
CA TYR A 14 4.54 -9.16 8.29
C TYR A 14 3.23 -9.09 7.50
N GLU A 15 3.12 -8.21 6.49
CA GLU A 15 1.89 -8.01 5.70
C GLU A 15 1.36 -9.31 5.11
N GLN A 16 2.25 -10.10 4.49
CA GLN A 16 1.86 -11.36 3.87
C GLN A 16 1.35 -12.38 4.90
N LYS A 17 1.97 -12.45 6.08
CA LYS A 17 1.54 -13.36 7.15
C LYS A 17 0.15 -13.00 7.65
N PHE A 18 -0.10 -11.71 7.87
CA PHE A 18 -1.41 -11.21 8.32
C PHE A 18 -2.51 -11.56 7.31
N ILE A 19 -2.23 -11.32 6.03
CA ILE A 19 -3.18 -11.57 4.94
C ILE A 19 -3.44 -13.07 4.76
N GLN A 20 -2.40 -13.89 4.71
CA GLN A 20 -2.53 -15.32 4.42
C GLN A 20 -3.18 -16.10 5.55
N GLU A 21 -2.90 -15.73 6.79
CA GLU A 21 -3.43 -16.44 7.96
C GLU A 21 -4.80 -15.90 8.41
N ASN A 22 -5.34 -14.88 7.73
CA ASN A 22 -6.58 -14.20 8.13
C ASN A 22 -6.52 -13.73 9.58
N ARG A 23 -5.37 -13.14 9.96
CA ARG A 23 -5.06 -12.73 11.33
C ARG A 23 -4.34 -11.40 11.35
N VAL A 24 -4.59 -10.63 12.39
CA VAL A 24 -3.75 -9.49 12.78
C VAL A 24 -3.02 -9.84 14.05
N TYR A 25 -1.76 -9.41 14.18
CA TYR A 25 -0.90 -9.76 15.29
C TYR A 25 -0.41 -8.53 16.05
N LEU A 26 -0.10 -8.73 17.34
CA LEU A 26 0.91 -7.90 18.00
C LEU A 26 2.29 -8.37 17.57
N THR A 27 3.19 -7.43 17.32
CA THR A 27 4.54 -7.70 16.77
C THR A 27 5.64 -7.18 17.69
N TRP A 28 5.35 -7.14 19.00
CA TRP A 28 6.34 -6.81 20.04
C TRP A 28 7.11 -8.08 20.44
N GLU A 29 8.44 -8.04 20.31
CA GLU A 29 9.30 -9.18 20.60
C GLU A 29 9.24 -9.59 22.07
N ASP A 30 9.29 -10.89 22.36
CA ASP A 30 9.30 -11.45 23.72
C ASP A 30 8.09 -11.05 24.61
N LEU A 31 7.01 -10.54 24.02
CA LEU A 31 5.74 -10.31 24.71
C LEU A 31 4.97 -11.63 24.81
N ASP A 32 5.44 -12.55 25.64
CA ASP A 32 4.91 -13.90 25.82
C ASP A 32 3.98 -14.04 27.03
N VAL A 33 3.26 -12.98 27.39
CA VAL A 33 2.35 -12.93 28.55
C VAL A 33 0.91 -12.68 28.12
N ASP A 34 -0.04 -13.43 28.69
CA ASP A 34 -1.45 -13.27 28.36
C ASP A 34 -2.02 -11.91 28.81
N ILE A 35 -2.09 -10.95 27.90
CA ILE A 35 -2.55 -9.57 28.17
C ILE A 35 -3.99 -9.54 28.66
N SER A 36 -4.84 -10.50 28.26
CA SER A 36 -6.25 -10.56 28.69
C SER A 36 -6.41 -10.83 30.18
N LYS A 37 -5.39 -11.42 30.83
CA LYS A 37 -5.39 -11.69 32.27
C LYS A 37 -4.92 -10.51 33.11
N LEU A 38 -4.39 -9.47 32.48
CA LEU A 38 -3.96 -8.25 33.16
C LEU A 38 -5.19 -7.38 33.44
N ALA A 39 -5.48 -7.12 34.71
CA ALA A 39 -6.69 -6.40 35.11
C ALA A 39 -6.65 -4.90 34.80
N GLU A 40 -5.45 -4.29 34.80
CA GLU A 40 -5.26 -2.85 34.63
C GLU A 40 -4.12 -2.54 33.66
N ARG A 41 -4.22 -1.39 32.99
CA ARG A 41 -3.15 -0.86 32.12
C ARG A 41 -1.81 -0.75 32.85
N SER A 42 -1.83 -0.43 34.14
CA SER A 42 -0.66 -0.35 35.01
C SER A 42 0.11 -1.68 35.10
N ALA A 43 -0.60 -2.82 35.11
CA ALA A 43 0.00 -4.15 35.13
C ALA A 43 0.73 -4.45 33.80
N LEU A 44 0.13 -4.07 32.66
CA LEU A 44 0.82 -4.18 31.37
C LEU A 44 2.05 -3.28 31.30
N THR A 45 1.99 -2.06 31.84
CA THR A 45 3.16 -1.18 31.95
C THR A 45 4.29 -1.87 32.70
N ALA A 46 4.02 -2.47 33.87
CA ALA A 46 5.04 -3.17 34.65
C ALA A 46 5.65 -4.36 33.90
N GLU A 47 4.83 -5.18 33.23
CA GLU A 47 5.30 -6.30 32.41
C GLU A 47 6.18 -5.85 31.24
N MET A 48 5.85 -4.71 30.61
CA MET A 48 6.65 -4.12 29.53
C MET A 48 7.95 -3.49 30.05
N GLU A 49 7.93 -2.80 31.20
CA GLU A 49 9.15 -2.24 31.81
C GLU A 49 10.15 -3.34 32.20
N GLN A 50 9.65 -4.48 32.70
CA GLN A 50 10.49 -5.63 33.04
C GLN A 50 11.11 -6.28 31.80
N ARG A 51 10.36 -6.40 30.70
CA ARG A 51 10.83 -7.05 29.46
C ARG A 51 11.74 -6.16 28.62
N TYR A 52 11.54 -4.85 28.67
CA TYR A 52 12.30 -3.90 27.87
C TYR A 52 13.02 -2.88 28.75
N PRO A 53 13.98 -3.32 29.60
CA PRO A 53 14.64 -2.45 30.57
C PRO A 53 15.44 -1.31 29.92
N ASP A 54 15.86 -1.49 28.67
CA ASP A 54 16.65 -0.51 27.91
C ASP A 54 15.78 0.57 27.22
N ARG A 55 14.45 0.46 27.31
CA ARG A 55 13.53 1.41 26.67
C ARG A 55 13.13 2.53 27.62
N LYS A 56 13.00 3.74 27.07
CA LYS A 56 12.57 4.91 27.85
C LYS A 56 11.12 4.74 28.34
N PRO A 57 10.76 5.23 29.54
CA PRO A 57 9.40 5.10 30.07
C PRO A 57 8.31 5.63 29.13
N ARG A 58 8.57 6.74 28.43
CA ARG A 58 7.64 7.30 27.44
C ARG A 58 7.38 6.36 26.26
N THR A 59 8.38 5.61 25.83
CA THR A 59 8.26 4.60 24.77
C THR A 59 7.38 3.45 25.25
N ILE A 60 7.60 2.98 26.48
CA ILE A 60 6.77 1.93 27.09
C ILE A 60 5.31 2.38 27.20
N GLN A 61 5.05 3.58 27.71
CA GLN A 61 3.70 4.13 27.78
C GLN A 61 3.02 4.22 26.40
N ASN A 62 3.77 4.61 25.37
CA ASN A 62 3.27 4.60 24.00
C ASN A 62 2.90 3.17 23.57
N TRP A 63 3.78 2.18 23.77
CA TRP A 63 3.49 0.79 23.43
C TRP A 63 2.30 0.22 24.19
N VAL A 64 2.21 0.45 25.50
CA VAL A 64 1.06 0.05 26.34
C VAL A 64 -0.24 0.63 25.77
N SER A 65 -0.23 1.88 25.31
CA SER A 65 -1.42 2.52 24.74
C SER A 65 -1.90 1.88 23.42
N GLN A 66 -1.06 1.09 22.76
CA GLN A 66 -1.35 0.37 21.52
C GLN A 66 -1.69 -1.11 21.77
N VAL A 67 -0.92 -1.75 22.64
CA VAL A 67 -1.06 -3.17 23.02
C VAL A 67 -2.34 -3.40 23.83
N TRP A 68 -2.67 -2.49 24.75
CA TRP A 68 -3.84 -2.65 25.61
C TRP A 68 -5.16 -2.68 24.83
N PRO A 69 -5.46 -1.72 23.94
CA PRO A 69 -6.68 -1.78 23.15
C PRO A 69 -6.79 -3.03 22.29
N PHE A 70 -5.66 -3.55 21.78
CA PHE A 70 -5.68 -4.78 21.00
C PHE A 70 -6.22 -5.96 21.79
N ALA A 71 -5.83 -6.13 23.06
CA ALA A 71 -6.32 -7.23 23.88
C ALA A 71 -7.73 -6.96 24.45
N HIS A 72 -8.04 -5.72 24.86
CA HIS A 72 -9.20 -5.41 25.69
C HIS A 72 -10.33 -4.62 25.00
N GLU A 73 -10.06 -3.88 23.93
CA GLU A 73 -11.02 -2.93 23.33
C GLU A 73 -11.48 -3.32 21.92
N ILE A 74 -10.60 -3.91 21.10
CA ILE A 74 -10.98 -4.39 19.76
C ILE A 74 -12.02 -5.50 19.91
N ALA A 75 -13.14 -5.37 19.20
CA ALA A 75 -14.25 -6.31 19.26
C ALA A 75 -14.55 -6.94 17.89
N GLN A 76 -15.28 -8.07 17.91
CA GLN A 76 -15.82 -8.66 16.69
C GLN A 76 -16.73 -7.66 15.98
N GLY A 77 -16.62 -7.59 14.66
CA GLY A 77 -17.31 -6.63 13.82
C GLY A 77 -16.56 -5.31 13.64
N ASP A 78 -15.49 -5.02 14.40
CA ASP A 78 -14.68 -3.82 14.14
C ASP A 78 -13.95 -3.92 12.79
N LEU A 79 -13.69 -2.78 12.15
CA LEU A 79 -12.86 -2.73 10.95
C LEU A 79 -11.38 -2.58 11.31
N VAL A 80 -10.54 -3.32 10.58
CA VAL A 80 -9.09 -3.14 10.57
C VAL A 80 -8.66 -2.54 9.24
N ILE A 81 -7.78 -1.56 9.32
CA ILE A 81 -7.07 -0.96 8.21
C ILE A 81 -5.60 -1.33 8.32
N LEU A 82 -5.08 -1.97 7.27
CA LEU A 82 -3.68 -2.33 7.11
C LEU A 82 -3.13 -1.59 5.89
N PRO A 83 -2.49 -0.43 6.06
CA PRO A 83 -1.78 0.24 4.98
C PRO A 83 -0.60 -0.62 4.53
N LEU A 84 -0.51 -0.91 3.23
CA LEU A 84 0.57 -1.72 2.67
C LEU A 84 1.79 -0.84 2.35
N LYS A 85 2.99 -1.38 2.62
CA LYS A 85 4.30 -0.87 2.25
C LYS A 85 4.78 -1.49 0.94
N THR A 86 4.32 -2.71 0.65
CA THR A 86 4.64 -3.44 -0.58
C THR A 86 3.99 -2.84 -1.83
N GLN A 87 2.86 -2.14 -1.69
CA GLN A 87 2.18 -1.42 -2.77
C GLN A 87 1.38 -0.24 -2.19
N PRO A 88 1.05 0.80 -2.98
CA PRO A 88 0.35 2.00 -2.50
C PRO A 88 -1.17 1.75 -2.38
N ALA A 89 -1.52 0.77 -1.55
CA ALA A 89 -2.89 0.34 -1.30
C ALA A 89 -3.11 0.10 0.19
N ILE A 90 -4.37 -0.06 0.56
CA ILE A 90 -4.83 -0.28 1.93
C ILE A 90 -5.67 -1.55 1.92
N GLN A 91 -5.25 -2.55 2.70
CA GLN A 91 -6.04 -3.74 2.94
C GLN A 91 -7.04 -3.47 4.07
N ILE A 92 -8.31 -3.80 3.85
CA ILE A 92 -9.36 -3.66 4.86
C ILE A 92 -9.83 -5.03 5.29
N GLY A 93 -10.01 -5.22 6.59
CA GLY A 93 -10.55 -6.45 7.20
C GLY A 93 -11.62 -6.15 8.24
N GLU A 94 -12.43 -7.16 8.55
CA GLU A 94 -13.40 -7.15 9.64
C GLU A 94 -12.97 -8.15 10.71
N VAL A 95 -12.90 -7.74 11.98
CA VAL A 95 -12.52 -8.63 13.07
C VAL A 95 -13.61 -9.69 13.28
N LYS A 96 -13.23 -10.96 13.22
CA LYS A 96 -14.15 -12.11 13.35
C LYS A 96 -13.94 -12.93 14.62
N GLY A 97 -12.85 -12.71 15.32
CA GLY A 97 -12.52 -13.46 16.53
C GLY A 97 -12.13 -12.57 17.69
N ASP A 98 -12.32 -13.12 18.88
CA ASP A 98 -11.79 -12.55 20.12
C ASP A 98 -10.26 -12.59 20.12
N TYR A 99 -9.66 -11.86 21.06
CA TYR A 99 -8.22 -11.92 21.31
C TYR A 99 -7.79 -13.36 21.62
N GLN A 100 -6.68 -13.77 21.01
CA GLN A 100 -6.06 -15.08 21.21
C GLN A 100 -4.62 -14.89 21.65
N PHE A 101 -4.21 -15.71 22.61
CA PHE A 101 -2.85 -15.78 23.11
C PHE A 101 -2.31 -17.21 22.95
N GLU A 102 -1.16 -17.32 22.29
CA GLU A 102 -0.47 -18.58 22.06
C GLU A 102 0.95 -18.50 22.65
N PRO A 103 1.17 -18.98 23.89
CA PRO A 103 2.47 -18.84 24.57
C PRO A 103 3.61 -19.60 23.87
N GLN A 104 3.29 -20.60 23.04
CA GLN A 104 4.24 -21.36 22.24
C GLN A 104 4.35 -20.83 20.80
N GLY A 105 3.76 -19.66 20.53
CA GLY A 105 3.83 -18.99 19.23
C GLY A 105 5.26 -18.57 18.90
N PRO A 106 5.64 -18.50 17.62
CA PRO A 106 6.95 -17.97 17.22
C PRO A 106 7.03 -16.48 17.56
N ASN A 107 8.12 -16.01 18.19
CA ASN A 107 8.36 -14.59 18.44
C ASN A 107 8.34 -13.80 17.10
N PRO A 108 7.61 -12.66 16.96
CA PRO A 108 6.79 -11.96 17.97
C PRO A 108 5.29 -12.30 17.97
N PHE A 109 4.87 -13.36 17.30
CA PHE A 109 3.48 -13.73 17.00
C PHE A 109 2.77 -14.49 18.14
N PHE A 110 2.84 -13.98 19.36
CA PHE A 110 2.16 -14.58 20.52
C PHE A 110 0.68 -14.20 20.61
N HIS A 111 0.31 -13.03 20.07
CA HIS A 111 -1.03 -12.47 20.20
C HIS A 111 -1.65 -12.21 18.83
N TRP A 112 -2.90 -12.62 18.67
CA TRP A 112 -3.60 -12.38 17.42
C TRP A 112 -5.11 -12.26 17.56
N ARG A 113 -5.74 -11.73 16.50
CA ARG A 113 -7.19 -11.76 16.29
C ARG A 113 -7.49 -12.23 14.89
N ALA A 114 -8.51 -13.07 14.75
CA ALA A 114 -9.00 -13.49 13.44
C ALA A 114 -9.67 -12.31 12.73
N VAL A 115 -9.36 -12.13 11.45
CA VAL A 115 -9.95 -11.10 10.58
C VAL A 115 -10.39 -11.72 9.27
N GLU A 116 -11.52 -11.25 8.73
CA GLU A 116 -11.92 -11.53 7.37
C GLU A 116 -11.52 -10.35 6.49
N TRP A 117 -10.58 -10.57 5.55
CA TRP A 117 -10.16 -9.52 4.62
C TRP A 117 -11.25 -9.25 3.58
N ILE A 118 -11.64 -7.98 3.45
CA ILE A 118 -12.75 -7.56 2.58
C ILE A 118 -12.20 -7.28 1.18
N GLY A 119 -12.26 -8.29 0.33
CA GLY A 119 -11.84 -8.19 -1.07
C GLY A 119 -10.34 -7.90 -1.24
N ASP A 120 -9.99 -7.35 -2.40
CA ASP A 120 -8.61 -6.99 -2.71
C ASP A 120 -8.21 -5.64 -2.05
N ALA A 121 -6.90 -5.40 -1.93
CA ALA A 121 -6.38 -4.14 -1.41
C ALA A 121 -6.84 -2.94 -2.24
N ILE A 122 -7.21 -1.84 -1.57
CA ILE A 122 -7.84 -0.68 -2.19
C ILE A 122 -6.77 0.39 -2.45
N PRO A 123 -6.64 0.94 -3.68
CA PRO A 123 -5.68 1.97 -3.98
C PRO A 123 -5.81 3.20 -3.07
N ARG A 124 -4.68 3.74 -2.59
CA ARG A 124 -4.67 4.93 -1.73
C ARG A 124 -5.36 6.15 -2.37
N SER A 125 -5.26 6.27 -3.69
CA SER A 125 -5.92 7.32 -4.47
C SER A 125 -7.45 7.36 -4.30
N ASN A 126 -8.06 6.28 -3.82
CA ASN A 126 -9.50 6.19 -3.63
C ASN A 126 -9.99 6.87 -2.35
N PHE A 127 -9.11 7.12 -1.38
CA PHE A 127 -9.46 7.75 -0.10
C PHE A 127 -9.20 9.24 -0.15
N GLY A 128 -9.93 10.05 0.64
CA GLY A 128 -9.64 11.47 0.84
C GLY A 128 -8.31 11.72 1.55
N GLN A 129 -7.69 12.88 1.32
CA GLN A 129 -6.34 13.17 1.85
C GLN A 129 -6.32 13.22 3.39
N ASP A 130 -7.33 13.82 3.98
CA ASP A 130 -7.54 13.89 5.42
C ASP A 130 -7.65 12.50 6.07
N LEU A 131 -8.34 11.58 5.40
CA LEU A 131 -8.45 10.19 5.82
C LEU A 131 -7.12 9.44 5.66
N LEU A 132 -6.40 9.66 4.56
CA LEU A 132 -5.03 9.13 4.36
C LEU A 132 -4.05 9.66 5.42
N ASN A 133 -4.17 10.91 5.85
CA ASN A 133 -3.37 11.48 6.93
C ASN A 133 -3.67 10.76 8.24
N SER A 134 -4.95 10.46 8.53
CA SER A 134 -5.33 9.65 9.70
C SER A 134 -4.74 8.23 9.63
N PHE A 135 -4.74 7.60 8.45
CA PHE A 135 -4.11 6.28 8.25
C PHE A 135 -2.58 6.33 8.30
N GLY A 136 -2.00 7.51 8.13
CA GLY A 136 -0.58 7.82 8.28
C GLY A 136 -0.10 7.98 9.72
N ALA A 137 -0.98 7.87 10.73
CA ALA A 137 -0.61 8.02 12.13
C ALA A 137 0.61 7.17 12.52
N PHE A 138 1.52 7.68 13.35
CA PHE A 138 2.82 7.04 13.63
C PHE A 138 2.71 5.68 14.35
N MET A 139 1.65 5.47 15.14
CA MET A 139 1.47 4.28 15.97
C MET A 139 1.17 3.01 15.16
N THR A 140 1.71 1.86 15.55
CA THR A 140 1.40 0.55 14.96
C THR A 140 -0.08 0.20 15.10
N ILE A 141 -0.67 0.45 16.27
CA ILE A 141 -2.08 0.18 16.55
C ILE A 141 -2.75 1.42 17.13
N CYS A 142 -3.80 1.93 16.50
CA CYS A 142 -4.63 2.99 17.08
C CYS A 142 -6.04 2.99 16.51
N ARG A 143 -6.99 3.53 17.28
CA ARG A 143 -8.34 3.77 16.78
C ARG A 143 -8.38 5.04 15.95
N ILE A 144 -8.96 4.97 14.76
CA ILE A 144 -9.18 6.13 13.90
C ILE A 144 -10.54 6.74 14.24
N GLN A 145 -10.53 7.91 14.87
CA GLN A 145 -11.73 8.63 15.31
C GLN A 145 -11.97 9.95 14.55
N ARG A 146 -10.95 10.45 13.85
CA ARG A 146 -11.01 11.74 13.14
C ARG A 146 -11.64 11.59 11.74
N ASN A 147 -12.03 12.72 11.16
CA ASN A 147 -12.40 12.86 9.74
C ASN A 147 -13.57 11.96 9.29
N ASN A 148 -14.49 11.66 10.20
CA ASN A 148 -15.67 10.81 9.97
C ASN A 148 -15.31 9.44 9.34
N ALA A 149 -14.15 8.89 9.71
CA ALA A 149 -13.60 7.68 9.10
C ALA A 149 -14.58 6.49 9.12
N GLU A 150 -15.28 6.26 10.23
CA GLU A 150 -16.24 5.15 10.37
C GLU A 150 -17.37 5.25 9.32
N GLU A 151 -17.96 6.42 9.15
CA GLU A 151 -19.06 6.65 8.19
C GLU A 151 -18.57 6.60 6.74
N ARG A 152 -17.43 7.24 6.45
CA ARG A 152 -16.87 7.27 5.10
C ARG A 152 -16.47 5.89 4.61
N LEU A 153 -15.88 5.07 5.47
CA LEU A 153 -15.55 3.68 5.12
C LEU A 153 -16.80 2.83 4.95
N ALA A 154 -17.87 3.07 5.70
CA ALA A 154 -19.16 2.42 5.44
C ALA A 154 -19.72 2.81 4.07
N ASN A 155 -19.66 4.10 3.70
CA ASN A 155 -20.08 4.59 2.39
C ASN A 155 -19.22 4.01 1.25
N MET A 156 -17.91 3.90 1.45
CA MET A 156 -17.01 3.24 0.50
C MET A 156 -17.33 1.74 0.38
N ARG A 157 -17.59 1.04 1.48
CA ARG A 157 -18.01 -0.37 1.43
C ARG A 157 -19.27 -0.55 0.58
N ASN A 158 -20.25 0.34 0.72
CA ASN A 158 -21.49 0.33 -0.05
C ASN A 158 -21.30 0.69 -1.54
N ASN A 159 -20.27 1.47 -1.87
CA ASN A 159 -19.97 1.85 -3.26
C ASN A 159 -19.02 0.87 -3.98
N GLY A 160 -18.60 -0.19 -3.29
CA GLY A 160 -17.63 -1.17 -3.81
C GLY A 160 -16.18 -0.67 -3.79
N TRP A 161 -15.81 0.11 -2.78
CA TRP A 161 -14.46 0.66 -2.57
C TRP A 161 -13.92 1.54 -3.71
N LYS A 162 -14.84 2.17 -4.44
CA LYS A 162 -14.52 3.15 -5.48
C LYS A 162 -14.08 4.47 -4.86
N PRO A 163 -13.35 5.33 -5.61
CA PRO A 163 -12.91 6.63 -5.12
C PRO A 163 -14.03 7.43 -4.47
N GLU A 164 -13.74 8.02 -3.31
CA GLU A 164 -14.64 8.95 -2.64
C GLU A 164 -15.03 10.08 -3.60
N LYS A 165 -16.32 10.43 -3.64
CA LYS A 165 -16.79 11.58 -4.40
C LYS A 165 -16.34 12.83 -3.65
N THR A 166 -15.75 13.79 -4.35
CA THR A 166 -15.11 15.01 -3.83
C THR A 166 -16.01 15.97 -3.05
N VAL A 167 -17.25 15.58 -2.71
CA VAL A 167 -18.26 16.45 -2.08
C VAL A 167 -18.24 16.37 -0.54
N ASP A 168 -17.61 15.35 0.05
CA ASP A 168 -17.63 15.15 1.52
C ASP A 168 -16.38 15.68 2.26
N VAL A 169 -15.56 16.52 1.62
CA VAL A 169 -14.22 16.92 2.12
C VAL A 169 -14.24 18.16 3.03
N ILE A 170 -15.39 18.75 3.34
CA ILE A 170 -15.42 19.97 4.18
C ILE A 170 -16.59 19.93 5.17
N GLU A 171 -16.35 19.36 6.34
CA GLU A 171 -16.91 19.93 7.57
C GLU A 171 -15.76 20.36 8.51
N PRO A 172 -15.82 21.57 9.07
CA PRO A 172 -14.84 22.02 10.06
C PRO A 172 -14.99 21.22 11.36
N ILE A 173 -13.87 20.71 11.86
CA ILE A 173 -13.79 19.97 13.12
C ILE A 173 -14.05 20.91 14.31
N ASP A 174 -14.88 20.46 15.25
CA ASP A 174 -15.07 21.06 16.58
C ASP A 174 -13.76 20.94 17.41
N PRO A 175 -13.17 22.05 17.90
CA PRO A 175 -11.89 22.03 18.62
C PRO A 175 -11.91 21.27 19.97
N SER A 176 -13.07 20.81 20.42
CA SER A 176 -13.25 20.23 21.75
C SER A 176 -12.89 18.74 21.89
N ALA A 177 -12.53 18.05 20.80
CA ALA A 177 -12.12 16.64 20.82
C ALA A 177 -10.59 16.42 21.01
N GLU A 178 -9.89 17.37 21.63
CA GLU A 178 -8.48 17.24 21.99
C GLU A 178 -8.27 16.50 23.32
N GLN A 179 -8.43 15.17 23.32
CA GLN A 179 -7.75 14.32 24.30
C GLN A 179 -7.10 13.15 23.58
N GLY A 180 -5.78 13.27 23.34
CA GLY A 180 -4.96 12.25 22.67
C GLY A 180 -4.25 12.74 21.41
N ALA A 181 -3.64 13.93 21.45
CA ALA A 181 -2.83 14.43 20.34
C ALA A 181 -1.52 13.65 20.22
N SER A 182 -1.45 12.70 19.28
CA SER A 182 -0.18 12.44 18.59
C SER A 182 0.00 13.56 17.56
N SER A 183 1.17 14.19 17.56
CA SER A 183 1.53 15.18 16.53
C SER A 183 1.54 14.46 15.19
N GLU A 184 0.60 14.78 14.30
CA GLU A 184 0.55 14.24 12.95
C GLU A 184 1.81 14.70 12.22
N VAL A 185 2.80 13.82 12.09
CA VAL A 185 3.92 14.05 11.18
C VAL A 185 3.36 13.89 9.77
N ILE A 186 3.10 15.02 9.11
CA ILE A 186 2.69 15.03 7.71
C ILE A 186 3.88 14.53 6.89
N ASP A 187 3.78 13.31 6.41
CA ASP A 187 4.69 12.75 5.42
C ASP A 187 4.45 13.48 4.08
N LEU A 188 5.25 14.54 3.87
CA LEU A 188 5.16 15.40 2.70
C LEU A 188 5.42 14.63 1.40
N GLU A 189 6.36 13.68 1.43
CA GLU A 189 6.68 12.84 0.28
C GLU A 189 5.48 11.98 -0.10
N ARG A 190 4.92 11.25 0.88
CA ARG A 190 3.76 10.39 0.64
C ARG A 190 2.53 11.19 0.21
N THR A 191 2.33 12.37 0.79
CA THR A 191 1.25 13.28 0.40
C THR A 191 1.40 13.74 -1.05
N ALA A 192 2.62 14.11 -1.47
CA ALA A 192 2.90 14.49 -2.84
C ALA A 192 2.70 13.31 -3.81
N GLN A 193 3.18 12.11 -3.46
CA GLN A 193 2.98 10.89 -4.23
C GLN A 193 1.48 10.57 -4.41
N ASP A 194 0.68 10.65 -3.34
CA ASP A 194 -0.77 10.42 -3.39
C ASP A 194 -1.47 11.45 -4.32
N GLN A 195 -1.05 12.72 -4.30
CA GLN A 195 -1.57 13.75 -5.21
C GLN A 195 -1.21 13.47 -6.68
N ILE A 196 0.04 13.10 -6.95
CA ILE A 196 0.51 12.75 -8.29
C ILE A 196 -0.22 11.52 -8.80
N ALA A 197 -0.42 10.50 -7.96
CA ALA A 197 -1.19 9.31 -8.29
C ALA A 197 -2.63 9.68 -8.67
N ARG A 198 -3.33 10.53 -7.91
CA ARG A 198 -4.68 10.99 -8.28
C ARG A 198 -4.69 11.73 -9.62
N LEU A 199 -3.70 12.57 -9.89
CA LEU A 199 -3.58 13.29 -11.16
C LEU A 199 -3.41 12.33 -12.34
N ILE A 200 -2.53 11.33 -12.21
CA ILE A 200 -2.33 10.28 -13.22
C ILE A 200 -3.62 9.48 -13.42
N ALA A 201 -4.28 9.05 -12.33
CA ALA A 201 -5.53 8.32 -12.40
C ALA A 201 -6.66 9.11 -13.10
N ALA A 202 -6.65 10.44 -12.99
CA ALA A 202 -7.62 11.31 -13.66
C ALA A 202 -7.29 11.53 -15.14
N ARG A 203 -6.00 11.75 -15.48
CA ARG A 203 -5.57 12.18 -16.82
C ARG A 203 -5.11 11.04 -17.73
N PHE A 204 -4.70 9.90 -17.19
CA PHE A 204 -4.04 8.83 -17.96
C PHE A 204 -4.84 7.51 -18.00
N LYS A 205 -6.17 7.54 -17.85
CA LYS A 205 -6.98 6.31 -18.03
C LYS A 205 -6.90 5.73 -19.45
N GLY A 206 -6.98 4.41 -19.55
CA GLY A 206 -6.99 3.65 -20.81
C GLY A 206 -5.63 3.67 -21.50
N HIS A 207 -5.63 3.75 -22.84
CA HIS A 207 -4.43 3.82 -23.67
C HIS A 207 -3.52 5.03 -23.36
N ARG A 208 -4.03 6.05 -22.65
CA ARG A 208 -3.18 7.15 -22.18
C ARG A 208 -2.13 6.69 -21.17
N LEU A 209 -2.42 5.69 -20.32
CA LEU A 209 -1.41 5.12 -19.41
C LEU A 209 -0.30 4.43 -20.20
N THR A 210 -0.65 3.72 -21.28
CA THR A 210 0.31 3.12 -22.20
C THR A 210 1.22 4.18 -22.79
N ARG A 211 0.70 5.34 -23.20
CA ARG A 211 1.52 6.47 -23.67
C ARG A 211 2.48 7.02 -22.60
N LEU A 212 2.05 7.08 -21.33
CA LEU A 212 2.93 7.48 -20.23
C LEU A 212 4.08 6.48 -20.04
N VAL A 213 3.78 5.18 -20.01
CA VAL A 213 4.78 4.12 -19.90
C VAL A 213 5.73 4.14 -21.09
N ASP A 214 5.23 4.34 -22.31
CA ASP A 214 6.03 4.49 -23.52
C ASP A 214 7.03 5.63 -23.41
N SER A 215 6.58 6.82 -22.99
CA SER A 215 7.45 7.99 -22.81
C SER A 215 8.54 7.75 -21.76
N ILE A 216 8.20 7.08 -20.64
CA ILE A 216 9.19 6.68 -19.62
C ILE A 216 10.24 5.72 -20.20
N LEU A 217 9.83 4.72 -20.99
CA LEU A 217 10.77 3.78 -21.62
C LEU A 217 11.67 4.48 -22.65
N ARG A 218 11.14 5.44 -23.42
CA ARG A 218 11.94 6.27 -24.33
C ARG A 218 12.97 7.11 -23.57
N ALA A 219 12.56 7.73 -22.47
CA ALA A 219 13.46 8.49 -21.60
C ALA A 219 14.55 7.61 -20.94
N GLN A 220 14.28 6.31 -20.76
CA GLN A 220 15.27 5.30 -20.36
C GLN A 220 16.22 4.88 -21.50
N GLY A 221 16.04 5.39 -22.72
CA GLY A 221 16.88 5.09 -23.88
C GLY A 221 16.40 3.92 -24.73
N TYR A 222 15.18 3.43 -24.53
CA TYR A 222 14.59 2.42 -25.42
C TYR A 222 14.00 3.07 -26.67
N THR A 223 14.12 2.37 -27.80
CA THR A 223 13.26 2.61 -28.96
C THR A 223 12.01 1.76 -28.80
N THR A 224 10.83 2.37 -28.92
CA THR A 224 9.56 1.72 -28.62
C THR A 224 8.60 1.69 -29.82
N TYR A 225 7.70 0.71 -29.81
CA TYR A 225 6.57 0.58 -30.72
C TYR A 225 5.30 0.31 -29.90
N ILE A 226 4.31 1.21 -29.98
CA ILE A 226 3.00 1.02 -29.34
C ILE A 226 2.09 0.26 -30.30
N SER A 227 1.50 -0.84 -29.83
CA SER A 227 0.54 -1.63 -30.59
C SER A 227 -0.74 -0.81 -30.87
N PRO A 228 -1.34 -0.93 -32.07
CA PRO A 228 -2.63 -0.29 -32.36
C PRO A 228 -3.74 -0.80 -31.43
N GLU A 229 -4.78 0.02 -31.21
CA GLU A 229 -5.95 -0.42 -30.44
C GLU A 229 -6.66 -1.59 -31.15
N GLY A 230 -6.69 -2.77 -30.52
CA GLY A 230 -7.28 -3.98 -31.11
C GLY A 230 -6.77 -5.28 -30.50
N ALA A 231 -7.31 -6.41 -30.97
CA ALA A 231 -6.99 -7.76 -30.47
C ALA A 231 -5.61 -8.30 -30.93
N ASP A 232 -4.62 -7.43 -31.06
CA ASP A 232 -3.26 -7.84 -31.38
C ASP A 232 -2.51 -8.29 -30.12
N GLY A 233 -2.87 -9.49 -29.68
CA GLY A 233 -1.87 -10.55 -29.54
C GLY A 233 -0.84 -10.46 -28.41
N GLY A 234 -1.09 -9.68 -27.35
CA GLY A 234 -0.55 -9.93 -26.00
C GLY A 234 0.51 -8.95 -25.46
N ALA A 235 0.77 -7.83 -26.14
CA ALA A 235 1.59 -6.75 -25.60
C ALA A 235 1.16 -5.37 -26.17
N ASP A 236 1.09 -4.37 -25.30
CA ASP A 236 0.76 -2.98 -25.63
C ASP A 236 1.97 -2.20 -26.18
N ILE A 237 3.18 -2.50 -25.71
CA ILE A 237 4.42 -1.84 -26.17
C ILE A 237 5.49 -2.91 -26.42
N LEU A 238 6.23 -2.77 -27.52
CA LEU A 238 7.49 -3.46 -27.75
C LEU A 238 8.63 -2.45 -27.57
N ALA A 239 9.68 -2.82 -26.84
CA ALA A 239 10.82 -1.94 -26.61
C ALA A 239 12.15 -2.68 -26.87
N GLY A 240 13.11 -1.99 -27.47
CA GLY A 240 14.45 -2.52 -27.71
C GLY A 240 15.52 -1.44 -27.54
N ALA A 241 16.71 -1.84 -27.13
CA ALA A 241 17.78 -0.90 -26.85
C ALA A 241 18.46 -0.35 -28.13
N GLY A 242 19.12 0.80 -27.98
CA GLY A 242 19.92 1.42 -29.02
C GLY A 242 19.11 2.21 -30.07
N PRO A 243 19.78 2.92 -30.98
CA PRO A 243 19.15 3.94 -31.84
C PRO A 243 18.08 3.43 -32.80
N MET A 244 18.15 2.14 -33.17
CA MET A 244 17.22 1.49 -34.09
C MET A 244 16.31 0.48 -33.38
N GLY A 245 16.43 0.31 -32.06
CA GLY A 245 15.61 -0.63 -31.30
C GLY A 245 15.89 -2.12 -31.53
N PHE A 246 16.96 -2.49 -32.24
CA PHE A 246 17.34 -3.88 -32.46
C PHE A 246 18.24 -4.46 -31.37
N GLY A 247 18.73 -3.61 -30.46
CA GLY A 247 19.61 -4.00 -29.36
C GLY A 247 18.87 -4.74 -28.24
N GLU A 248 19.66 -5.29 -27.33
CA GLU A 248 19.18 -6.00 -26.15
C GLU A 248 19.29 -5.11 -24.89
N PRO A 249 18.39 -5.25 -23.90
CA PRO A 249 17.28 -6.21 -23.87
C PRO A 249 16.12 -5.80 -24.78
N ARG A 250 15.34 -6.81 -25.19
CA ARG A 250 14.07 -6.64 -25.94
C ARG A 250 12.92 -6.97 -25.00
N LEU A 251 11.96 -6.07 -24.90
CA LEU A 251 10.88 -6.14 -23.93
C LEU A 251 9.51 -6.23 -24.64
N CYS A 252 8.64 -7.08 -24.12
CA CYS A 252 7.19 -6.97 -24.32
C CYS A 252 6.57 -6.32 -23.09
N VAL A 253 5.74 -5.30 -23.28
CA VAL A 253 5.14 -4.55 -22.19
C VAL A 253 3.62 -4.65 -22.28
N GLU A 254 2.97 -5.00 -21.18
CA GLU A 254 1.51 -4.94 -21.03
C GLU A 254 1.17 -3.87 -19.99
N VAL A 255 0.19 -3.03 -20.27
CA VAL A 255 -0.22 -1.93 -19.41
C VAL A 255 -1.71 -2.06 -19.07
N LYS A 256 -2.02 -2.12 -17.77
CA LYS A 256 -3.39 -2.15 -17.26
C LYS A 256 -3.67 -0.93 -16.39
N SER A 257 -4.55 -0.06 -16.89
CA SER A 257 -5.05 1.12 -16.19
C SER A 257 -6.37 0.86 -15.43
N GLY A 258 -6.75 -0.40 -15.23
CA GLY A 258 -8.03 -0.77 -14.64
C GLY A 258 -8.11 -0.48 -13.14
N ASP A 259 -9.31 -0.62 -12.58
CA ASP A 259 -9.55 -0.42 -11.14
C ASP A 259 -9.41 -1.74 -10.33
N THR A 260 -9.26 -2.88 -11.01
CA THR A 260 -9.16 -4.21 -10.38
C THR A 260 -7.72 -4.73 -10.45
N PRO A 261 -7.16 -5.26 -9.35
CA PRO A 261 -5.82 -5.85 -9.36
C PRO A 261 -5.69 -7.01 -10.37
N VAL A 262 -4.51 -7.10 -10.98
CA VAL A 262 -4.24 -8.07 -12.04
C VAL A 262 -4.07 -9.48 -11.47
N ASP A 263 -4.66 -10.46 -12.13
CA ASP A 263 -4.60 -11.88 -11.77
C ASP A 263 -3.48 -12.64 -12.51
N ARG A 264 -3.22 -13.87 -12.07
CA ARG A 264 -2.14 -14.70 -12.61
C ARG A 264 -2.31 -15.05 -14.09
N PRO A 265 -3.49 -15.51 -14.56
CA PRO A 265 -3.70 -15.80 -15.98
C PRO A 265 -3.42 -14.60 -16.89
N THR A 266 -3.66 -13.38 -16.43
CA THR A 266 -3.36 -12.18 -17.22
C THR A 266 -1.85 -11.95 -17.34
N VAL A 267 -1.07 -12.19 -16.28
CA VAL A 267 0.40 -12.13 -16.35
C VAL A 267 0.96 -13.23 -17.26
N ASP A 268 0.40 -14.44 -17.20
CA ASP A 268 0.83 -15.56 -18.05
C ASP A 268 0.60 -15.29 -19.55
N LYS A 269 -0.44 -14.50 -19.90
CA LYS A 269 -0.65 -14.06 -21.29
C LYS A 269 0.50 -13.20 -21.81
N LEU A 270 1.03 -12.29 -21.00
CA LEU A 270 2.20 -11.49 -21.37
C LEU A 270 3.44 -12.39 -21.55
N LEU A 271 3.64 -13.39 -20.68
CA LEU A 271 4.74 -14.35 -20.86
C LEU A 271 4.63 -15.10 -22.18
N GLY A 272 3.43 -15.49 -22.60
CA GLY A 272 3.19 -16.05 -23.93
C GLY A 272 3.52 -15.07 -25.07
N ALA A 273 3.27 -13.78 -24.87
CA ALA A 273 3.63 -12.74 -25.83
C ALA A 273 5.15 -12.53 -25.94
N VAL A 274 5.87 -12.57 -24.82
CA VAL A 274 7.34 -12.54 -24.79
C VAL A 274 7.91 -13.61 -25.72
N ASP A 275 7.40 -14.83 -25.63
CA ASP A 275 7.81 -15.95 -26.48
C ASP A 275 7.40 -15.73 -27.96
N LYS A 276 6.16 -15.28 -28.20
CA LYS A 276 5.62 -14.98 -29.54
C LYS A 276 6.44 -13.92 -30.29
N PHE A 277 6.79 -12.83 -29.62
CA PHE A 277 7.54 -11.71 -30.20
C PHE A 277 9.06 -11.90 -30.12
N ARG A 278 9.54 -13.03 -29.58
CA ARG A 278 10.98 -13.33 -29.38
C ARG A 278 11.69 -12.21 -28.59
N ALA A 279 10.97 -11.64 -27.64
CA ALA A 279 11.54 -10.75 -26.64
C ALA A 279 12.30 -11.56 -25.60
N HIS A 280 13.22 -10.91 -24.89
CA HIS A 280 13.97 -11.56 -23.81
C HIS A 280 13.17 -11.56 -22.51
N GLN A 281 12.45 -10.46 -22.27
CA GLN A 281 11.80 -10.19 -21.00
C GLN A 281 10.46 -9.49 -21.22
N GLY A 282 9.60 -9.57 -20.22
CA GLY A 282 8.34 -8.85 -20.13
C GLY A 282 8.40 -7.75 -19.08
N LEU A 283 7.62 -6.69 -19.28
CA LEU A 283 7.28 -5.72 -18.25
C LEU A 283 5.76 -5.64 -18.15
N PHE A 284 5.19 -6.03 -17.02
CA PHE A 284 3.78 -5.83 -16.77
C PHE A 284 3.63 -4.57 -15.93
N VAL A 285 2.82 -3.61 -16.36
CA VAL A 285 2.49 -2.40 -15.59
C VAL A 285 1.02 -2.46 -15.20
N SER A 286 0.73 -2.36 -13.89
CA SER A 286 -0.64 -2.36 -13.36
C SER A 286 -0.86 -1.19 -12.41
N TRP A 287 -1.79 -0.30 -12.78
CA TRP A 287 -2.16 0.85 -11.94
C TRP A 287 -2.86 0.43 -10.64
N SER A 288 -3.71 -0.59 -10.71
CA SER A 288 -4.42 -1.19 -9.57
C SER A 288 -3.59 -2.19 -8.77
N GLY A 289 -2.34 -2.46 -9.18
CA GLY A 289 -1.49 -3.46 -8.56
C GLY A 289 -1.86 -4.90 -8.94
N TYR A 290 -1.49 -5.85 -8.09
CA TYR A 290 -1.56 -7.29 -8.36
C TYR A 290 -2.25 -8.04 -7.23
N LYS A 291 -2.95 -9.11 -7.57
CA LYS A 291 -3.50 -10.04 -6.58
C LYS A 291 -2.37 -10.75 -5.83
N GLY A 292 -2.60 -11.09 -4.56
CA GLY A 292 -1.59 -11.70 -3.70
C GLY A 292 -0.97 -13.00 -4.25
N ASN A 293 -1.75 -13.79 -5.01
CA ASN A 293 -1.23 -15.00 -5.66
C ASN A 293 -0.20 -14.71 -6.75
N VAL A 294 -0.32 -13.59 -7.47
CA VAL A 294 0.67 -13.17 -8.47
C VAL A 294 2.01 -12.88 -7.80
N ILE A 295 1.99 -12.15 -6.69
CA ILE A 295 3.19 -11.80 -5.92
C ILE A 295 3.83 -13.06 -5.32
N LYS A 296 3.02 -13.94 -4.72
CA LYS A 296 3.48 -15.19 -4.09
C LYS A 296 4.19 -16.12 -5.09
N GLU A 297 3.68 -16.21 -6.30
CA GLU A 297 4.18 -17.11 -7.35
C GLU A 297 5.04 -16.37 -8.38
N PHE A 298 5.60 -15.21 -8.01
CA PHE A 298 6.43 -14.42 -8.90
C PHE A 298 7.83 -15.02 -9.10
N ALA A 299 8.39 -15.66 -8.07
CA ALA A 299 9.78 -16.12 -8.06
C ALA A 299 10.21 -16.95 -9.30
N PRO A 300 9.42 -17.92 -9.80
CA PRO A 300 9.78 -18.66 -11.02
C PRO A 300 9.88 -17.79 -12.28
N SER A 301 9.21 -16.64 -12.31
CA SER A 301 9.18 -15.72 -13.45
C SER A 301 10.15 -14.55 -13.30
N PHE A 302 10.96 -14.52 -12.23
CA PHE A 302 11.83 -13.38 -11.90
C PHE A 302 12.79 -12.99 -13.04
N PHE A 303 13.35 -13.94 -13.81
CA PHE A 303 14.23 -13.56 -14.93
C PHE A 303 13.50 -13.30 -16.24
N ARG A 304 12.18 -13.55 -16.28
CA ARG A 304 11.35 -13.42 -17.48
C ARG A 304 10.47 -12.19 -17.49
N VAL A 305 9.98 -11.75 -16.33
CA VAL A 305 9.05 -10.60 -16.26
C VAL A 305 9.32 -9.74 -15.02
N ARG A 306 9.19 -8.43 -15.17
CA ARG A 306 9.11 -7.47 -14.07
C ARG A 306 7.68 -6.97 -13.93
N LEU A 307 7.26 -6.73 -12.69
CA LEU A 307 5.95 -6.18 -12.36
C LEU A 307 6.16 -4.76 -11.86
N TRP A 308 5.50 -3.80 -12.49
CA TRP A 308 5.40 -2.43 -11.99
C TRP A 308 3.99 -2.19 -11.49
N SER A 309 3.88 -1.97 -10.19
CA SER A 309 2.69 -1.36 -9.61
C SER A 309 2.74 0.16 -9.83
N GLN A 310 1.75 0.88 -9.27
CA GLN A 310 1.81 2.33 -9.19
C GLN A 310 3.11 2.84 -8.53
N LYS A 311 3.68 2.11 -7.56
CA LYS A 311 4.94 2.51 -6.91
C LYS A 311 6.10 2.54 -7.89
N GLU A 312 6.41 1.42 -8.53
CA GLU A 312 7.55 1.33 -9.45
C GLU A 312 7.36 2.23 -10.68
N LEU A 313 6.12 2.43 -11.13
CA LEU A 313 5.82 3.37 -12.20
C LEU A 313 6.13 4.82 -11.79
N LEU A 314 5.78 5.23 -10.57
CA LEU A 314 6.10 6.57 -10.05
C LEU A 314 7.61 6.74 -9.85
N GLU A 315 8.30 5.73 -9.34
CA GLU A 315 9.77 5.75 -9.21
C GLU A 315 10.45 5.94 -10.56
N ALA A 316 10.03 5.17 -11.58
CA ALA A 316 10.55 5.29 -12.94
C ALA A 316 10.22 6.65 -13.56
N LEU A 317 9.00 7.17 -13.32
CA LEU A 317 8.60 8.51 -13.74
C LEU A 317 9.51 9.58 -13.15
N PHE A 318 9.76 9.55 -11.83
CA PHE A 318 10.56 10.57 -11.16
C PHE A 318 12.03 10.51 -11.55
N ALA A 319 12.58 9.32 -11.76
CA ALA A 319 13.97 9.13 -12.17
C ALA A 319 14.27 9.72 -13.56
N HIS A 320 13.27 9.77 -14.45
CA HIS A 320 13.41 10.19 -15.85
C HIS A 320 12.55 11.39 -16.22
N TYR A 321 11.98 12.09 -15.24
CA TYR A 321 10.97 13.13 -15.49
C TYR A 321 11.48 14.24 -16.41
N ASP A 322 12.72 14.68 -16.21
CA ASP A 322 13.32 15.78 -16.98
C ASP A 322 13.51 15.40 -18.47
N ASP A 323 13.71 14.11 -18.75
CA ASP A 323 13.94 13.54 -20.08
C ASP A 323 12.65 13.11 -20.81
N LEU A 324 11.48 13.25 -20.17
CA LEU A 324 10.18 12.95 -20.79
C LEU A 324 9.83 13.93 -21.90
N ASP A 325 8.92 13.49 -22.79
CA ASP A 325 8.35 14.32 -23.84
C ASP A 325 7.63 15.55 -23.26
N GLU A 326 7.77 16.71 -23.93
CA GLU A 326 7.17 17.98 -23.48
C GLU A 326 5.65 17.89 -23.32
N ASP A 327 4.96 17.13 -24.18
CA ASP A 327 3.51 16.93 -24.08
C ASP A 327 3.12 16.19 -22.79
N ILE A 328 3.92 15.21 -22.38
CA ILE A 328 3.69 14.47 -21.13
C ILE A 328 3.97 15.37 -19.93
N LYS A 329 5.04 16.17 -19.96
CA LYS A 329 5.34 17.16 -18.91
C LYS A 329 4.26 18.24 -18.80
N ALA A 330 3.63 18.65 -19.91
CA ALA A 330 2.50 19.57 -19.89
C ALA A 330 1.25 18.95 -19.22
N GLU A 331 1.00 17.65 -19.44
CA GLU A 331 -0.10 16.93 -18.81
C GLU A 331 0.18 16.51 -17.35
N LEU A 332 1.45 16.37 -16.97
CA LEU A 332 1.93 16.07 -15.61
C LEU A 332 2.99 17.09 -15.17
N PRO A 333 2.62 18.34 -14.87
CA PRO A 333 3.58 19.39 -14.55
C PRO A 333 4.11 19.24 -13.12
N LEU A 334 5.10 18.35 -12.95
CA LEU A 334 5.79 18.12 -11.69
C LEU A 334 6.92 19.12 -11.50
N LYS A 335 7.17 19.47 -10.23
CA LYS A 335 8.27 20.33 -9.82
C LYS A 335 9.06 19.65 -8.70
N ARG A 336 10.37 19.51 -8.90
CA ARG A 336 11.28 19.02 -7.85
C ARG A 336 11.50 20.10 -6.80
N ILE A 337 11.39 19.71 -5.53
CA ILE A 337 11.69 20.55 -4.37
C ILE A 337 12.64 19.79 -3.43
N TRP A 338 13.36 20.53 -2.58
CA TRP A 338 14.19 19.96 -1.52
C TRP A 338 13.61 20.33 -0.17
N THR A 339 13.56 19.38 0.75
CA THR A 339 13.11 19.55 2.15
C THR A 339 14.09 18.88 3.10
N VAL A 340 14.02 19.22 4.38
CA VAL A 340 14.78 18.53 5.42
C VAL A 340 14.19 17.14 5.61
N ALA A 341 15.01 16.09 5.47
CA ALA A 341 14.59 14.72 5.70
C ALA A 341 14.31 14.51 7.20
N VAL A 342 13.18 13.87 7.51
CA VAL A 342 12.93 13.33 8.85
C VAL A 342 13.67 12.00 8.93
N PRO A 343 14.55 11.78 9.92
CA PRO A 343 15.21 10.48 10.07
C PRO A 343 14.17 9.37 10.27
N ASP A 344 14.33 8.24 9.59
CA ASP A 344 13.60 7.02 9.95
C ASP A 344 14.03 6.63 11.37
N GLU A 345 13.09 6.51 12.31
CA GLU A 345 13.41 6.00 13.65
C GLU A 345 13.74 4.50 13.54
N GLU A 346 15.02 4.15 13.75
CA GLU A 346 15.52 2.75 13.86
C GLU A 346 14.92 1.97 15.04
#